data_AF-A0A9D8M518-F1
#
_entry.id   AF-A0A9D8M518-F1
#
_cell.length_a   1.000
_cell.length_b   1.000
_cell.length_c   1.000
_cell.angle_alpha   90.00
_cell.angle_beta   90.00
_cell.angle_gamma   90.00
#
_symmetry.space_group_name_H-M   'P 1'
#
loop_
_entity.id
_entity.type
_entity.pdbx_description
1 polymer ?
#
loop_
_entity_poly.entity_id
_entity_poly.type
_entity_poly.pdbx_seq_one_letter_code
_entity_poly.pdbx_strand_id
1 'polypeptide(L)' 'EVDHLRHTEINRNIYDKRKETIERVFADGKEKHGMRWTTLRGLEKLSMQAMLTFAAMNLKKMANWTWKRPCPA' A
#
# COMPACT_ATOMS: atom_id res chain seq x y z
N GLU A 1 16.12 -10.93 -13.51
CA GLU A 1 15.86 -12.32 -13.10
C GLU A 1 14.44 -12.62 -12.61
N VAL A 2 13.68 -11.73 -11.96
CA VAL A 2 12.36 -12.08 -11.34
C VAL A 2 11.22 -12.38 -12.35
N ASP A 3 11.39 -12.07 -13.63
CA ASP A 3 10.28 -12.11 -14.60
C ASP A 3 9.73 -13.53 -14.86
N HIS A 4 10.59 -14.56 -14.80
CA HIS A 4 10.14 -15.96 -14.94
C HIS A 4 9.23 -16.39 -13.78
N LEU A 5 9.41 -15.83 -12.58
CA LEU A 5 8.57 -16.12 -11.41
C LEU A 5 7.15 -15.58 -11.61
N ARG A 6 6.93 -14.53 -12.42
CA ARG A 6 5.57 -13.99 -12.67
C ARG A 6 4.68 -15.01 -13.42
N HIS A 7 5.28 -15.89 -14.20
CA HIS A 7 4.55 -16.82 -15.06
C HIS A 7 4.19 -18.15 -14.39
N THR A 8 4.63 -18.38 -13.14
CA THR A 8 4.14 -19.51 -12.36
C THR A 8 2.66 -19.31 -12.02
N GLU A 9 1.88 -20.39 -11.98
CA GLU A 9 0.42 -20.33 -11.79
C GLU A 9 0.01 -19.57 -10.52
N ILE A 10 0.73 -19.83 -9.42
CA ILE A 10 0.51 -19.15 -8.13
C ILE A 10 0.78 -17.65 -8.25
N ASN A 11 1.90 -17.26 -8.84
CA ASN A 11 2.28 -15.86 -8.92
C ASN A 11 1.44 -15.09 -9.95
N ARG A 12 0.97 -15.74 -11.01
CA ARG A 12 0.01 -15.14 -11.94
C ARG A 12 -1.27 -14.73 -11.20
N ASN A 13 -1.84 -15.64 -10.42
CA ASN A 13 -3.05 -15.36 -9.63
C ASN A 13 -2.84 -14.25 -8.58
N ILE A 14 -1.66 -14.18 -7.97
CA ILE A 14 -1.31 -13.10 -7.03
C ILE A 14 -1.12 -11.77 -7.77
N TYR A 15 -0.45 -11.79 -8.93
CA TYR A 15 -0.17 -10.62 -9.73
C TYR A 15 -1.46 -10.00 -10.29
N ASP A 16 -2.46 -10.81 -10.65
CA ASP A 16 -3.77 -10.32 -11.10
C ASP A 16 -4.49 -9.48 -10.04
N LYS A 17 -4.30 -9.80 -8.74
CA LYS A 17 -4.86 -9.04 -7.62
C LYS A 17 -4.11 -7.73 -7.34
N ARG A 18 -2.94 -7.51 -7.94
CA ARG A 18 -2.10 -6.31 -7.71
C ARG A 18 -2.83 -5.03 -8.14
N LYS A 19 -3.53 -5.06 -9.28
CA LYS A 19 -4.30 -3.91 -9.79
C LYS A 19 -5.40 -3.45 -8.84
N GLU A 20 -5.94 -4.39 -8.07
CA GLU A 20 -7.04 -4.15 -7.14
C GLU A 20 -6.57 -3.77 -5.74
N THR A 21 -5.42 -4.26 -5.32
CA THR A 21 -4.94 -4.08 -3.95
C THR A 21 -3.84 -3.04 -3.90
N ILE A 22 -2.71 -3.33 -4.53
CA ILE A 22 -1.49 -2.55 -4.48
C ILE A 22 -1.66 -1.24 -5.27
N GLU A 23 -2.06 -1.31 -6.54
CA GLU A 23 -2.13 -0.10 -7.40
C GLU A 23 -3.16 0.92 -6.89
N ARG A 24 -4.28 0.46 -6.30
CA ARG A 24 -5.26 1.36 -5.68
C ARG A 24 -4.68 2.12 -4.49
N VAL A 25 -3.90 1.44 -3.63
CA VAL A 25 -3.24 2.07 -2.48
C VAL A 25 -2.19 3.09 -2.93
N PHE A 26 -1.42 2.77 -3.97
CA PHE A 26 -0.46 3.72 -4.54
C PHE A 26 -1.15 4.93 -5.21
N ALA A 27 -2.27 4.73 -5.89
CA ALA A 27 -3.07 5.82 -6.44
C ALA A 27 -3.59 6.75 -5.32
N ASP A 28 -4.14 6.18 -4.24
CA ASP A 28 -4.57 6.96 -3.07
C ASP A 28 -3.40 7.72 -2.41
N GLY A 29 -2.22 7.09 -2.32
CA GLY A 29 -1.01 7.77 -1.85
C GLY A 29 -0.67 9.02 -2.67
N LYS A 30 -0.76 8.93 -4.00
CA LYS A 30 -0.47 10.06 -4.89
C LYS A 30 -1.53 11.16 -4.80
N GLU A 31 -2.81 10.80 -4.92
CA GLU A 31 -3.90 11.76 -5.06
C GLU A 31 -4.36 12.35 -3.71
N LYS A 32 -4.42 11.55 -2.65
CA LYS A 32 -4.97 11.97 -1.35
C LYS A 32 -3.91 12.35 -0.33
N HIS A 33 -2.69 11.84 -0.47
CA HIS A 33 -1.62 12.04 0.51
C HIS A 33 -0.41 12.81 -0.04
N GLY A 34 -0.59 13.49 -1.17
CA GLY A 34 0.40 14.44 -1.68
C GLY A 34 1.68 13.81 -2.23
N MET A 35 1.72 12.48 -2.44
CA MET A 35 2.91 11.81 -2.98
C MET A 35 3.08 12.00 -4.50
N ARG A 36 2.24 12.81 -5.15
CA ARG A 36 2.41 13.17 -6.57
C ARG A 36 3.68 13.99 -6.79
N TRP A 37 4.10 14.75 -5.78
CA TRP A 37 5.32 15.56 -5.80
C TRP A 37 6.13 15.35 -4.52
N THR A 38 7.45 15.37 -4.65
CA THR A 38 8.37 15.30 -3.51
C THR A 38 8.54 16.70 -2.93
N THR A 39 8.02 16.94 -1.72
CA THR A 39 8.13 18.25 -1.04
C THR A 39 9.37 18.36 -0.16
N LEU A 40 9.95 17.22 0.24
CA LEU A 40 11.15 17.14 1.08
C LEU A 40 12.39 16.87 0.23
N ARG A 41 13.55 17.40 0.66
CA ARG A 41 14.85 17.13 0.04
C ARG A 41 15.56 15.97 0.74
N GLY A 42 16.10 15.05 -0.06
CA GLY A 42 16.85 13.88 0.39
C GLY A 42 16.01 12.62 0.52
N LEU A 43 16.62 11.47 0.19
CA LEU A 43 15.96 10.16 0.17
C LEU A 43 15.44 9.74 1.54
N GLU A 44 16.20 10.00 2.60
CA GLU A 44 15.84 9.63 3.97
C GLU A 44 14.51 10.27 4.40
N LYS A 45 14.37 11.59 4.17
CA LYS A 45 13.16 12.34 4.53
C LYS A 45 11.94 11.91 3.71
N LEU A 46 12.13 11.65 2.42
CA LEU A 46 11.07 11.13 1.55
C LEU A 46 10.63 9.72 1.95
N SER A 47 11.59 8.86 2.31
CA SER A 47 11.31 7.52 2.82
C SER A 47 10.51 7.58 4.11
N MET A 48 10.90 8.44 5.06
CA MET A 48 10.17 8.64 6.30
C MET A 48 8.73 9.13 6.06
N GLN A 49 8.53 10.09 5.16
CA GLN A 49 7.21 10.57 4.77
C GLN A 49 6.33 9.44 4.20
N ALA A 50 6.89 8.64 3.28
CA ALA A 50 6.17 7.53 2.67
C ALA A 50 5.80 6.47 3.72
N MET A 51 6.75 6.07 4.57
CA MET A 51 6.54 5.08 5.62
C MET A 51 5.45 5.52 6.60
N LEU A 52 5.51 6.77 7.08
CA LEU A 52 4.52 7.29 8.01
C LEU A 52 3.12 7.31 7.38
N THR A 53 3.02 7.71 6.12
CA THR A 53 1.73 7.76 5.42
C THR A 53 1.12 6.36 5.27
N PHE A 54 1.89 5.38 4.78
CA PHE A 54 1.37 4.02 4.62
C PHE A 54 1.11 3.33 5.97
N ALA A 55 1.89 3.63 7.01
CA ALA A 55 1.60 3.18 8.37
C ALA A 55 0.22 3.69 8.83
N ALA A 56 -0.06 4.97 8.66
CA ALA A 56 -1.37 5.55 9.00
C ALA A 56 -2.53 4.94 8.19
N MET A 57 -2.33 4.71 6.88
CA MET A 57 -3.33 4.03 6.03
C MET A 57 -3.63 2.62 6.53
N ASN A 58 -2.61 1.87 6.96
CA ASN A 58 -2.77 0.54 7.52
C ASN A 58 -3.47 0.57 8.88
N LEU A 59 -3.12 1.51 9.76
CA LEU A 59 -3.82 1.70 11.05
C LEU A 59 -5.31 1.98 10.84
N LYS A 60 -5.67 2.88 9.90
CA LYS A 60 -7.07 3.14 9.52
C LYS A 60 -7.77 1.87 9.03
N LYS A 61 -7.08 1.04 8.24
CA LYS A 61 -7.63 -0.22 7.74
C LYS A 61 -7.93 -1.19 8.90
N MET A 62 -7.02 -1.34 9.84
CA MET A 62 -7.21 -2.17 11.03
C MET A 62 -8.35 -1.67 11.92
N ALA A 63 -8.41 -0.36 12.17
CA ALA A 63 -9.51 0.25 12.92
C ALA A 63 -10.88 0.01 12.26
N ASN A 64 -10.96 0.04 10.94
CA ASN A 64 -12.18 -0.30 10.22
C ASN A 64 -12.53 -1.79 10.33
N TRP A 65 -11.54 -2.68 10.40
CA TRP A 65 -11.77 -4.11 10.59
C TRP A 65 -12.32 -4.40 11.99
N THR A 66 -11.71 -3.84 13.02
CA THR A 66 -12.18 -4.01 14.41
C THR A 66 -13.57 -3.41 14.61
N TRP A 67 -13.87 -2.28 13.97
CA TRP A 67 -15.20 -1.67 14.03
C TRP A 67 -16.28 -2.51 13.34
N LYS A 68 -16.01 -3.02 12.13
CA LYS A 68 -17.00 -3.79 11.34
C LYS A 68 -17.16 -5.23 11.81
N ARG A 69 -16.18 -5.76 12.51
CA ARG A 69 -16.19 -7.09 13.13
C ARG A 69 -15.71 -6.90 14.57
N PRO A 70 -16.58 -6.47 15.50
CA PRO A 70 -16.22 -6.52 16.90
C PRO A 70 -15.85 -7.97 17.20
N CYS A 71 -14.58 -8.22 17.51
CA CYS A 71 -14.20 -9.52 18.06
C CYS A 71 -15.10 -9.73 19.28
N PRO A 72 -15.82 -10.86 19.40
CA PRO A 72 -16.31 -11.26 20.70
C PRO A 72 -15.08 -11.38 21.59
N ALA A 73 -15.08 -10.61 22.68
CA ALA A 73 -14.06 -10.66 23.71
C ALA A 73 -14.00 -12.06 24.35
#